data_AF-W7DFC1-F1
#
_entry.id   AF-W7DFC1-F1
#
_cell.length_a   1.000
_cell.length_b   1.000
_cell.length_c   1.000
_cell.angle_alpha   90.00
_cell.angle_beta   90.00
_cell.angle_gamma   90.00
#
_symmetry.space_group_name_H-M   'P 1'
#
loop_
_entity.id
_entity.type
_entity.pdbx_description
1 polymer ?
#
loop_
_entity_poly.entity_id
_entity_poly.type
_entity_poly.pdbx_seq_one_letter_code
_entity_poly.pdbx_strand_id
1 'polypeptide(L)'
;MQYKDIWRHYYQSHIGLCLLHPTPNNLNSHSTKLFEYMAAKIPILASDFPDFKKIISEADCGYTTDPFDYGRAADLVIQLKDNRKRNWDLGQNGFRAFQNLYSWQHEAEKLLTLYESFEKSKN
;
A
#
# COMPACT_ATOMS: atom_id res chain seq x y z
N MET A 1 -15.30 15.12 -6.67
CA MET A 1 -13.88 15.01 -7.06
C MET A 1 -13.82 14.21 -8.35
N GLN A 2 -13.13 14.70 -9.40
CA GLN A 2 -12.96 13.90 -10.61
C GLN A 2 -11.76 12.96 -10.43
N TYR A 3 -11.81 11.77 -11.02
CA TYR A 3 -10.74 10.77 -10.86
C TYR A 3 -9.35 11.32 -11.23
N LYS A 4 -9.28 12.17 -12.25
CA LYS A 4 -8.03 12.83 -12.70
C LYS A 4 -7.33 13.67 -11.63
N ASP A 5 -8.05 14.13 -10.61
CA ASP A 5 -7.51 15.01 -9.57
C ASP A 5 -6.81 14.23 -8.45
N ILE A 6 -6.93 12.89 -8.43
CA ILE A 6 -6.44 12.05 -7.33
C ILE A 6 -4.94 12.20 -7.08
N TRP A 7 -4.14 12.29 -8.16
CA TRP A 7 -2.70 12.43 -8.08
C TRP A 7 -2.27 13.75 -7.44
N ARG A 8 -3.03 14.82 -7.67
CA ARG A 8 -2.77 16.11 -7.03
C ARG A 8 -3.00 16.02 -5.52
N HIS A 9 -4.05 15.32 -5.09
CA HIS A 9 -4.31 15.10 -3.68
C HIS A 9 -3.23 14.25 -3.02
N TYR A 10 -2.76 13.21 -3.70
CA TYR A 10 -1.63 12.40 -3.23
C TYR A 10 -0.36 13.24 -3.08
N TYR A 11 0.00 14.01 -4.09
CA TYR A 11 1.20 14.86 -4.04
C TYR A 11 1.19 15.88 -2.88
N GLN A 12 0.01 16.32 -2.45
CA GLN A 12 -0.15 17.26 -1.32
C GLN A 12 -0.29 16.56 0.04
N SER A 13 -0.39 15.22 0.06
CA SER A 13 -0.61 14.44 1.28
C SER A 13 0.71 14.00 1.91
N HIS A 14 0.77 14.03 3.24
CA HIS A 14 1.94 13.61 4.00
C HIS A 14 1.90 12.14 4.40
N ILE A 15 0.69 11.58 4.53
CA ILE A 15 0.40 10.24 5.05
C ILE A 15 -0.82 9.69 4.29
N GLY A 16 -0.75 8.41 3.90
CA GLY A 16 -1.85 7.68 3.27
C GLY A 16 -2.57 6.83 4.32
N LEU A 17 -3.87 7.06 4.52
CA LEU A 17 -4.67 6.32 5.49
C LEU A 17 -5.50 5.23 4.78
N CYS A 18 -5.24 3.98 5.15
CA CYS A 18 -6.02 2.81 4.73
C CYS A 18 -6.60 2.09 5.96
N LEU A 19 -7.34 2.83 6.78
CA LEU A 19 -8.01 2.34 7.98
C LEU A 19 -9.42 1.82 7.60
N LEU A 20 -9.46 0.57 7.16
CA LEU A 20 -10.68 -0.14 6.81
C LEU A 20 -11.23 -0.93 8.00
N HIS A 21 -12.54 -0.94 8.18
CA HIS A 21 -13.19 -1.83 9.15
C HIS A 21 -13.08 -3.30 8.69
N PRO A 22 -13.00 -4.28 9.62
CA PRO A 22 -12.82 -5.70 9.32
C PRO A 22 -14.11 -6.36 8.80
N THR A 23 -14.56 -5.93 7.62
CA THR A 23 -15.63 -6.63 6.89
C THR A 23 -15.05 -7.80 6.11
N PRO A 24 -15.84 -8.83 5.76
CA PRO A 24 -15.35 -9.94 4.94
C PRO A 24 -14.68 -9.49 3.64
N ASN A 25 -15.17 -8.43 2.99
CA ASN A 25 -14.55 -7.89 1.79
C ASN A 25 -13.15 -7.32 2.08
N ASN A 26 -13.01 -6.54 3.16
CA ASN A 26 -11.75 -5.85 3.47
C ASN A 26 -10.68 -6.81 4.03
N LEU A 27 -11.09 -7.90 4.69
CA LEU A 27 -10.19 -8.91 5.21
C LEU A 27 -9.62 -9.84 4.12
N ASN A 28 -10.36 -10.03 3.02
CA ASN A 28 -10.01 -10.97 1.95
C ASN A 28 -9.62 -10.28 0.63
N SER A 29 -9.34 -8.98 0.66
CA SER A 29 -8.90 -8.24 -0.53
C SER A 29 -7.76 -7.29 -0.22
N HIS A 30 -6.89 -7.08 -1.21
CA HIS A 30 -5.90 -6.01 -1.16
C HIS A 30 -6.52 -4.70 -1.60
N SER A 31 -6.46 -3.67 -0.74
CA SER A 31 -6.89 -2.34 -1.14
C SER A 31 -5.90 -1.72 -2.13
N THR A 32 -6.39 -1.26 -3.28
CA THR A 32 -5.55 -0.58 -4.28
C THR A 32 -4.87 0.66 -3.72
N LYS A 33 -5.48 1.29 -2.71
CA LYS A 33 -4.92 2.45 -1.99
C LYS A 33 -3.52 2.20 -1.47
N LEU A 34 -3.21 0.99 -0.98
CA LEU A 34 -1.86 0.67 -0.50
C LEU A 34 -0.82 0.88 -1.62
N PHE A 35 -1.10 0.35 -2.80
CA PHE A 35 -0.19 0.42 -3.94
C PHE A 35 -0.18 1.81 -4.59
N GLU A 36 -1.31 2.52 -4.58
CA GLU A 36 -1.41 3.91 -5.01
C GLU A 36 -0.55 4.84 -4.14
N TYR A 37 -0.58 4.67 -2.81
CA TYR A 37 0.26 5.42 -1.88
C TYR A 37 1.74 5.10 -2.06
N MET A 38 2.09 3.82 -2.25
CA MET A 38 3.45 3.42 -2.59
C MET A 38 3.93 4.10 -3.88
N ALA A 39 3.13 4.06 -4.96
CA ALA A 39 3.44 4.70 -6.23
C ALA A 39 3.64 6.22 -6.08
N ALA A 40 2.89 6.85 -5.17
CA ALA A 40 2.97 8.27 -4.87
C ALA A 40 4.07 8.63 -3.84
N LYS A 41 4.89 7.67 -3.37
CA LYS A 41 5.91 7.85 -2.32
C LYS A 41 5.33 8.36 -0.99
N ILE A 42 4.12 7.93 -0.67
CA ILE A 42 3.42 8.33 0.54
C ILE A 42 3.51 7.18 1.57
N PRO A 43 4.00 7.46 2.78
CA PRO A 43 4.01 6.48 3.86
C PRO A 43 2.60 6.16 4.36
N ILE A 44 2.41 4.92 4.77
CA ILE A 44 1.07 4.34 4.93
C ILE A 44 0.76 4.08 6.41
N LEU A 45 -0.45 4.41 6.85
CA LEU A 45 -1.05 3.83 8.06
C LEU A 45 -2.27 3.00 7.63
N ALA A 46 -2.22 1.69 7.86
CA ALA A 46 -3.29 0.78 7.44
C ALA A 46 -3.88 -0.01 8.62
N SER A 47 -5.04 -0.63 8.39
CA SER A 47 -5.59 -1.60 9.34
C SER A 47 -4.64 -2.78 9.55
N ASP A 48 -4.56 -3.29 10.77
CA ASP A 48 -3.74 -4.46 11.15
C ASP A 48 -4.35 -5.79 10.69
N PHE A 49 -4.60 -5.90 9.38
CA PHE A 49 -4.95 -7.16 8.74
C PHE A 49 -3.67 -7.94 8.40
N PRO A 50 -3.65 -9.28 8.49
CA PRO A 50 -2.45 -10.08 8.26
C PRO A 50 -1.74 -9.75 6.94
N ASP A 51 -2.48 -9.64 5.84
CA ASP A 51 -1.92 -9.34 4.52
C ASP A 51 -1.38 -7.91 4.43
N PHE A 52 -2.09 -6.94 5.00
CA PHE A 52 -1.65 -5.54 5.01
C PHE A 52 -0.38 -5.39 5.84
N LYS A 53 -0.32 -6.03 7.02
CA LYS A 53 0.84 -6.04 7.90
C LYS A 53 2.05 -6.66 7.23
N LYS A 54 1.87 -7.76 6.48
CA LYS A 54 2.94 -8.38 5.72
C LYS A 54 3.49 -7.42 4.67
N ILE A 55 2.63 -6.88 3.81
CA ILE A 55 3.02 -5.93 2.76
C ILE A 55 3.76 -4.72 3.34
N ILE A 56 3.20 -4.10 4.40
CA ILE A 56 3.78 -2.91 5.01
C ILE A 56 5.12 -3.19 5.68
N SER A 57 5.28 -4.33 6.36
CA SER A 57 6.51 -4.66 7.08
C SER A 57 7.62 -5.12 6.13
N GLU A 58 7.32 -5.94 5.12
CA GLU A 58 8.30 -6.37 4.10
C GLU A 58 8.80 -5.19 3.25
N ALA A 59 7.90 -4.27 2.89
CA ALA A 59 8.25 -3.08 2.14
C ALA A 59 8.81 -1.94 3.01
N ASP A 60 8.81 -2.07 4.34
CA ASP A 60 9.15 -1.01 5.30
C ASP A 60 8.56 0.37 4.91
N CYS A 61 7.25 0.41 4.64
CA CYS A 61 6.60 1.57 4.01
C CYS A 61 5.54 2.25 4.88
N GLY A 62 5.42 1.86 6.14
CA GLY A 62 4.37 2.37 7.02
C GLY A 62 4.21 1.64 8.33
N TYR A 63 3.03 1.79 8.92
CA TYR A 63 2.60 1.11 10.14
C TYR A 63 1.20 0.53 9.98
N THR A 64 0.86 -0.43 10.84
CA THR A 64 -0.50 -0.92 11.00
C THR A 64 -1.04 -0.64 12.40
N THR A 65 -2.37 -0.52 12.52
CA THR A 65 -3.06 -0.37 13.81
C THR A 65 -4.45 -0.99 13.73
N ASP A 66 -5.04 -1.31 14.89
CA ASP A 66 -6.47 -1.63 14.98
C ASP A 66 -7.27 -0.40 14.47
N PRO A 67 -8.14 -0.55 13.45
CA PRO A 67 -8.95 0.55 12.94
C PRO A 67 -9.94 1.13 13.96
N PHE A 68 -10.20 0.44 15.08
CA PHE A 68 -11.06 0.93 16.16
C PHE A 68 -10.27 1.60 17.31
N ASP A 69 -8.94 1.48 17.33
CA ASP A 69 -8.09 2.19 18.28
C ASP A 69 -7.71 3.57 17.73
N TYR A 70 -8.65 4.52 17.84
CA TYR A 70 -8.47 5.88 17.36
C TYR A 70 -7.33 6.62 18.06
N GLY A 71 -7.06 6.30 19.33
CA GLY A 71 -5.96 6.89 20.09
C GLY A 71 -4.62 6.49 19.49
N ARG A 72 -4.42 5.19 19.29
CA ARG A 72 -3.22 4.67 18.66
C ARG A 72 -3.04 5.17 17.22
N ALA A 73 -4.13 5.24 16.46
CA ALA A 73 -4.08 5.77 15.09
C ALA A 73 -3.63 7.24 15.08
N ALA A 74 -4.14 8.07 16.00
CA ALA A 74 -3.72 9.46 16.13
C ALA A 74 -2.24 9.59 16.51
N ASP A 75 -1.76 8.79 17.46
CA ASP A 75 -0.34 8.79 17.86
C ASP A 75 0.58 8.44 16.69
N LEU A 76 0.21 7.43 15.89
CA LEU A 76 1.00 7.03 14.72
C LEU A 76 1.01 8.13 13.64
N VAL A 77 -0.10 8.83 13.44
CA VAL A 77 -0.17 9.99 12.53
C VAL A 77 0.75 11.11 13.00
N ILE A 78 0.76 11.42 14.31
CA ILE A 78 1.65 12.43 14.89
C ILE A 78 3.11 11.99 14.73
N GLN A 79 3.43 10.73 15.02
CA GLN A 79 4.77 10.17 14.87
C GLN A 79 5.29 10.28 13.42
N LEU A 80 4.45 9.94 12.43
CA LEU A 80 4.79 10.07 11.01
C LEU A 80 5.00 11.53 10.60
N LYS A 81 4.19 12.45 11.11
CA LYS A 81 4.30 13.89 10.85
C LYS A 81 5.61 14.47 11.42
N ASP A 82 5.97 14.10 12.64
CA ASP A 82 7.07 14.74 13.37
C ASP A 82 8.45 14.20 12.98
N ASN A 83 8.52 12.98 12.41
CA ASN A 83 9.77 12.38 11.94
C ASN A 83 9.91 12.44 10.40
N ARG A 84 10.18 13.64 9.87
CA ARG A 84 10.28 13.88 8.42
C ARG A 84 11.24 12.95 7.67
N LYS A 85 12.42 12.69 8.26
CA LYS A 85 13.42 11.80 7.64
C LYS A 85 12.85 10.39 7.50
N ARG A 86 12.30 9.83 8.58
CA ARG A 86 11.70 8.50 8.55
C ARG A 86 10.52 8.46 7.58
N ASN A 87 9.67 9.49 7.57
CA ASN A 87 8.53 9.60 6.67
C ASN A 87 8.96 9.53 5.19
N TRP A 88 10.04 10.24 4.85
CA TRP A 88 10.63 10.19 3.51
C TRP A 88 11.20 8.80 3.18
N ASP A 89 11.95 8.20 4.11
CA ASP A 89 12.52 6.86 3.93
C ASP A 89 11.40 5.82 3.68
N LEU A 90 10.34 5.84 4.48
CA LEU A 90 9.16 4.96 4.33
C LEU A 90 8.50 5.11 2.96
N GLY A 91 8.27 6.34 2.51
CA GLY A 91 7.68 6.60 1.19
C GLY A 91 8.56 6.09 0.04
N GLN A 92 9.88 6.27 0.15
CA GLN A 92 10.84 5.78 -0.83
C GLN A 92 10.93 4.26 -0.84
N ASN A 93 10.82 3.60 0.31
CA ASN A 93 10.76 2.15 0.40
C ASN A 93 9.50 1.61 -0.28
N GLY A 94 8.34 2.19 0.02
CA GLY A 94 7.08 1.84 -0.63
C GLY A 94 7.16 1.97 -2.16
N PHE A 95 7.71 3.07 -2.67
CA PHE A 95 7.89 3.26 -4.11
C PHE A 95 8.79 2.20 -4.74
N ARG A 96 9.90 1.83 -4.09
CA ARG A 96 10.77 0.74 -4.56
C ARG A 96 10.01 -0.60 -4.60
N ALA A 97 9.23 -0.91 -3.58
CA ALA A 97 8.42 -2.12 -3.56
C ALA A 97 7.36 -2.10 -4.67
N PHE A 98 6.70 -0.96 -4.91
CA PHE A 98 5.75 -0.82 -6.01
C PHE A 98 6.40 -1.08 -7.38
N GLN A 99 7.54 -0.44 -7.66
CA GLN A 99 8.22 -0.63 -8.93
C GLN A 99 8.64 -2.08 -9.18
N ASN A 100 9.12 -2.76 -8.12
CA ASN A 100 9.71 -4.08 -8.25
C ASN A 100 8.72 -5.24 -8.09
N LEU A 101 7.59 -5.05 -7.41
CA LEU A 101 6.72 -6.15 -6.98
C LEU A 101 5.23 -5.93 -7.26
N TYR A 102 4.73 -4.69 -7.18
CA TYR A 102 3.28 -4.43 -7.09
C TYR A 102 2.73 -3.56 -8.24
N SER A 103 3.55 -3.25 -9.25
CA SER A 103 3.08 -2.51 -10.41
C SER A 103 2.25 -3.42 -11.34
N TRP A 104 1.32 -2.82 -12.08
CA TRP A 104 0.55 -3.54 -13.10
C TRP A 104 1.42 -4.15 -14.19
N GLN A 105 2.56 -3.53 -14.50
CA GLN A 105 3.53 -4.09 -15.43
C GLN A 105 4.07 -5.43 -14.91
N HIS A 106 4.43 -5.49 -13.63
CA HIS A 106 4.93 -6.72 -13.01
C HIS A 106 3.84 -7.79 -12.85
N GLU A 107 2.59 -7.41 -12.54
CA GLU A 107 1.47 -8.35 -12.52
C GLU A 107 1.13 -8.89 -13.93
N ALA A 108 1.26 -8.07 -14.97
CA ALA A 108 1.07 -8.50 -16.36
C ALA A 108 2.10 -9.57 -16.77
N GLU A 109 3.37 -9.41 -16.37
CA GLU A 109 4.42 -10.40 -16.63
C GLU A 109 4.11 -11.77 -16.00
N LYS A 110 3.60 -11.78 -14.76
CA LYS A 110 3.14 -13.01 -14.09
C LYS A 110 1.99 -13.68 -14.84
N LEU A 111 1.01 -12.88 -15.28
CA LEU A 111 -0.16 -13.38 -16.02
C LEU A 111 0.23 -13.96 -17.38
N LEU A 112 1.12 -13.29 -18.12
CA LEU A 112 1.62 -13.78 -19.40
C LEU A 112 2.40 -15.09 -19.23
N THR A 113 3.28 -15.15 -18.21
CA THR A 113 4.03 -16.37 -17.88
C THR A 113 3.09 -17.55 -17.58
N LEU A 114 2.00 -17.30 -16.85
CA LEU A 114 0.97 -18.30 -16.58
C LEU A 114 0.31 -18.80 -17.88
N TYR A 115 -0.07 -17.90 -18.79
CA TYR A 115 -0.69 -18.26 -20.06
C TYR A 115 0.24 -19.10 -20.95
N GLU A 116 1.53 -18.73 -21.05
CA GLU A 116 2.53 -19.51 -21.78
C GLU A 116 2.70 -20.94 -21.21
N SER A 117 2.53 -21.11 -19.90
CA SER A 117 2.64 -22.42 -19.26
C SER A 117 1.53 -23.39 -19.71
N PHE A 118 0.33 -22.89 -19.98
CA PHE A 118 -0.80 -23.68 -20.48
C PHE A 118 -0.68 -24.05 -21.95
N GLU A 119 0.05 -23.27 -22.75
CA GLU A 119 0.37 -23.62 -24.14
C GLU A 119 1.42 -24.74 -24.19
N LYS A 120 2.44 -24.67 -23.34
CA LYS A 120 3.50 -25.69 -23.25
C LYS A 120 2.99 -27.04 -22.74
N SER A 121 1.97 -27.07 -21.87
CA SER A 121 1.39 -28.31 -21.35
C SER A 121 0.49 -29.06 -22.34
N LYS A 122 0.26 -28.52 -23.54
CA LYS A 122 -0.53 -29.17 -24.60
C LYS A 122 0.31 -29.96 -25.62
N ASN A 123 1.64 -29.89 -25.51
CA ASN A 123 2.61 -30.72 -26.26
C ASN A 123 3.23 -31.76 -25.34
#